data_AF-A0A925DEH4-F1
#
_entry.id   AF-A0A925DEH4-F1
#
_cell.length_a   1.000
_cell.length_b   1.000
_cell.length_c   1.000
_cell.angle_alpha   90.00
_cell.angle_beta   90.00
_cell.angle_gamma   90.00
#
_symmetry.space_group_name_H-M   'P 1'
#
loop_
_entity.id
_entity.type
_entity.pdbx_description
1 polymer ?
#
loop_
_entity_poly.entity_id
_entity_poly.type
_entity_poly.pdbx_seq_one_letter_code
_entity_poly.pdbx_strand_id
1 'polypeptide(L)'
;MNILLKPAIGLMQRLRLLPKFILVCLVFLLPLILVTTLLMVELESASALARQERGGVAYIGQLHELSRLIQQRRAAEHLRLSGGQGADGAALKTAIEAAMKRTEQIQQDASGLAGLEPWQAVKQQWQALVAPPTPAAPLNAHDNLAAHGALIARIGKLGALVAERSSLSLDPEVASNYLTAAFLKTVPDLAENLSDLGARGAAFIDSGLFEANEDQLVNATALIARHDLERAPAQFEAIFLSNPAIKPALAPKMGALNTALDFLERTKNEVTNSYNQTSGQQYLAAANASVDGLYAIGAASAKVLDQLLAERIERADARRNLMLAFVLAAIVVAAYLFAGFYASFSRDVAVLKDAVKQAAAGDLTPAIASDAQDEIGELVGDFGAMTRALATLVAGIRGGAASIGAAT
;
A
#
# COMPACT_ATOMS: atom_id res chain seq x y z
N MET A 1 2.69 -22.21 49.17
CA MET A 1 1.89 -21.11 48.57
C MET A 1 2.22 -19.72 49.15
N ASN A 2 2.40 -19.56 50.47
CA ASN A 2 2.48 -18.23 51.11
C ASN A 2 3.74 -17.39 50.84
N ILE A 3 4.85 -17.96 50.35
CA ILE A 3 6.11 -17.22 50.17
C ILE A 3 6.08 -16.34 48.90
N LEU A 4 5.44 -16.81 47.82
CA LEU A 4 5.31 -16.09 46.54
C LEU A 4 4.43 -14.84 46.65
N LEU A 5 3.38 -14.88 47.47
CA LEU A 5 2.43 -13.77 47.61
C LEU A 5 2.84 -12.75 48.68
N LYS A 6 3.76 -13.08 49.60
CA LYS A 6 4.25 -12.18 50.67
C LYS A 6 4.63 -10.78 50.19
N PRO A 7 5.43 -10.58 49.12
CA PRO A 7 5.78 -9.25 48.65
C PRO A 7 4.56 -8.48 48.10
N ALA A 8 3.67 -9.15 47.38
CA ALA A 8 2.44 -8.56 46.86
C ALA A 8 1.47 -8.15 47.99
N ILE A 9 1.32 -9.02 49.00
CA ILE A 9 0.51 -8.74 50.20
C ILE A 9 1.07 -7.53 50.95
N GLY A 10 2.39 -7.48 51.16
CA GLY A 10 3.05 -6.36 51.84
C GLY A 10 2.89 -5.02 51.12
N LEU A 11 2.94 -5.01 49.77
CA LEU A 11 2.66 -3.83 48.97
C LEU A 11 1.17 -3.42 49.07
N MET A 12 0.25 -4.38 48.91
CA MET A 12 -1.19 -4.13 48.94
C MET A 12 -1.69 -3.70 50.33
N GLN A 13 -1.02 -4.06 51.42
CA GLN A 13 -1.38 -3.61 52.76
C GLN A 13 -0.98 -2.15 53.06
N ARG A 14 -0.03 -1.58 52.30
CA ARG A 14 0.47 -0.20 52.50
C ARG A 14 -0.31 0.86 51.71
N LEU A 15 -1.01 0.45 50.66
CA LEU A 15 -1.76 1.35 49.78
C LEU A 15 -3.15 1.66 50.36
N ARG A 16 -3.62 2.90 50.16
CA ARG A 16 -5.04 3.22 50.31
C ARG A 16 -5.83 2.50 49.22
N LEU A 17 -7.14 2.39 49.42
CA LEU A 17 -8.00 1.56 48.58
C LEU A 17 -7.95 1.90 47.09
N LEU A 18 -8.08 3.19 46.75
CA LEU A 18 -8.07 3.67 45.36
C LEU A 18 -6.74 3.35 44.62
N PRO A 19 -5.54 3.64 45.18
CA PRO A 19 -4.27 3.21 44.59
C PRO A 19 -4.14 1.70 44.34
N LYS A 20 -4.76 0.83 45.16
CA LYS A 20 -4.71 -0.63 44.93
C LYS A 20 -5.41 -0.99 43.63
N PHE A 21 -6.61 -0.46 43.41
CA PHE A 21 -7.36 -0.78 42.21
C PHE A 21 -6.76 -0.14 40.97
N ILE A 22 -6.28 1.10 41.05
CA ILE A 22 -5.55 1.73 39.94
C ILE A 22 -4.34 0.88 39.56
N LEU A 23 -3.56 0.38 40.54
CA LEU A 23 -2.43 -0.49 40.28
C LEU A 23 -2.84 -1.77 39.52
N VAL A 24 -3.92 -2.42 39.95
CA VAL A 24 -4.44 -3.62 39.27
C VAL A 24 -4.91 -3.29 37.85
N CYS A 25 -5.68 -2.21 37.65
CA CYS A 25 -6.09 -1.77 36.32
C CYS A 25 -4.88 -1.50 35.42
N LEU A 26 -3.86 -0.82 35.94
CA LEU A 26 -2.66 -0.45 35.20
C LEU A 26 -1.85 -1.68 34.76
N VAL A 27 -1.82 -2.74 35.57
CA VAL A 27 -1.20 -4.03 35.20
C VAL A 27 -1.88 -4.65 33.97
N PHE A 28 -3.19 -4.48 33.78
CA PHE A 28 -3.90 -4.93 32.58
C PHE A 28 -3.83 -3.93 31.42
N LEU A 29 -3.75 -2.63 31.71
CA LEU A 29 -3.75 -1.57 30.72
C LEU A 29 -2.40 -1.47 29.99
N LEU A 30 -1.28 -1.74 30.67
CA LEU A 30 0.06 -1.77 30.08
C LEU A 30 0.22 -2.77 28.92
N PRO A 31 -0.07 -4.08 29.08
CA PRO A 31 0.02 -5.05 27.98
C PRO A 31 -0.99 -4.74 26.88
N LEU A 32 -2.17 -4.20 27.21
CA LEU A 32 -3.15 -3.75 26.20
C LEU A 32 -2.61 -2.62 25.34
N ILE A 33 -1.99 -1.60 25.94
CA ILE A 33 -1.32 -0.51 25.22
C ILE A 33 -0.21 -1.08 24.35
N LEU A 34 0.66 -1.93 24.90
CA LEU A 34 1.78 -2.51 24.16
C LEU A 34 1.32 -3.30 22.92
N VAL A 35 0.33 -4.19 23.06
CA VAL A 35 -0.19 -4.96 21.93
C VAL A 35 -0.86 -4.04 20.91
N THR A 36 -1.59 -3.02 21.37
CA THR A 36 -2.24 -2.05 20.48
C THR A 36 -1.20 -1.24 19.69
N THR A 37 -0.12 -0.79 20.34
CA THR A 37 0.94 -0.02 19.67
C THR A 37 1.71 -0.87 18.67
N LEU A 38 2.07 -2.11 19.03
CA LEU A 38 2.73 -3.04 18.09
C LEU A 38 1.86 -3.30 16.86
N LEU A 39 0.56 -3.51 17.06
CA LEU A 39 -0.37 -3.76 15.96
C LEU A 39 -0.63 -2.50 15.10
N MET A 40 -0.61 -1.31 15.70
CA MET A 40 -0.66 -0.04 14.96
C MET A 40 0.57 0.15 14.06
N VAL A 41 1.76 -0.15 14.57
CA VAL A 41 3.00 -0.08 13.79
C VAL A 41 2.94 -1.05 12.60
N GLU A 42 2.44 -2.27 12.80
CA GLU A 42 2.27 -3.25 11.73
C GLU A 42 1.28 -2.78 10.65
N LEU A 43 0.11 -2.28 11.06
CA LEU A 43 -0.92 -1.78 10.14
C LEU A 43 -0.47 -0.53 9.36
N GLU A 44 0.25 0.37 10.01
CA GLU A 44 0.78 1.57 9.35
C GLU A 44 1.92 1.21 8.39
N SER A 45 2.79 0.25 8.76
CA SER A 45 3.85 -0.27 7.88
C SER A 45 3.27 -0.87 6.59
N ALA A 46 2.24 -1.72 6.70
CA ALA A 46 1.56 -2.29 5.55
C ALA A 46 0.91 -1.22 4.64
N SER A 47 0.31 -0.19 5.24
CA SER A 47 -0.31 0.92 4.51
C SER A 47 0.73 1.83 3.85
N ALA A 48 1.84 2.09 4.52
CA ALA A 48 2.96 2.86 4.00
C ALA A 48 3.61 2.15 2.81
N LEU A 49 3.80 0.83 2.89
CA LEU A 49 4.27 0.01 1.77
C LEU A 49 3.33 0.11 0.57
N ALA A 50 2.02 -0.05 0.76
CA ALA A 50 1.05 0.09 -0.33
C ALA A 50 1.05 1.50 -0.95
N ARG A 51 1.23 2.56 -0.15
CA ARG A 51 1.39 3.94 -0.66
C ARG A 51 2.67 4.09 -1.50
N GLN A 52 3.75 3.43 -1.08
CA GLN A 52 5.03 3.43 -1.80
C GLN A 52 4.92 2.66 -3.13
N GLU A 53 4.24 1.51 -3.14
CA GLU A 53 3.92 0.72 -4.34
C GLU A 53 3.12 1.57 -5.36
N ARG A 54 2.12 2.33 -4.90
CA ARG A 54 1.36 3.27 -5.76
C ARG A 54 2.24 4.35 -6.38
N GLY A 55 3.15 4.92 -5.60
CA GLY A 55 4.15 5.88 -6.10
C GLY A 55 5.04 5.26 -7.18
N GLY A 56 5.45 4.00 -7.00
CA GLY A 56 6.18 3.22 -8.00
C GLY A 56 5.41 3.01 -9.30
N VAL A 57 4.14 2.58 -9.21
CA VAL A 57 3.26 2.40 -10.38
C VAL A 57 3.09 3.71 -11.16
N ALA A 58 2.84 4.82 -10.47
CA ALA A 58 2.69 6.13 -11.09
C ALA A 58 3.96 6.58 -11.83
N TYR A 59 5.13 6.42 -11.20
CA TYR A 59 6.41 6.75 -11.81
C TYR A 59 6.67 5.87 -13.05
N ILE A 60 6.57 4.55 -12.93
CA ILE A 60 6.82 3.64 -14.06
C ILE A 60 5.83 3.89 -15.20
N GLY A 61 4.58 4.25 -14.90
CA GLY A 61 3.60 4.67 -15.90
C GLY A 61 4.08 5.88 -16.72
N GLN A 62 4.72 6.87 -16.09
CA GLN A 62 5.34 7.98 -16.81
C GLN A 62 6.60 7.58 -17.58
N LEU A 63 7.37 6.61 -17.08
CA LEU A 63 8.51 6.09 -17.83
C LEU A 63 8.07 5.36 -19.11
N HIS A 64 6.94 4.64 -19.08
CA HIS A 64 6.33 4.06 -20.27
C HIS A 64 5.90 5.11 -21.29
N GLU A 65 5.22 6.18 -20.84
CA GLU A 65 4.87 7.32 -21.70
C GLU A 65 6.11 7.94 -22.34
N LEU A 66 7.17 8.12 -21.53
CA LEU A 66 8.44 8.68 -22.00
C LEU A 66 9.10 7.77 -23.05
N SER A 67 9.18 6.47 -22.79
CA SER A 67 9.69 5.48 -23.75
C SER A 67 8.90 5.49 -25.06
N ARG A 68 7.57 5.53 -24.99
CA ARG A 68 6.69 5.59 -26.18
C ARG A 68 7.01 6.80 -27.05
N LEU A 69 7.15 7.98 -26.46
CA LEU A 69 7.45 9.20 -27.19
C LEU A 69 8.86 9.18 -27.80
N ILE A 70 9.84 8.63 -27.08
CA ILE A 70 11.22 8.48 -27.57
C ILE A 70 11.29 7.46 -28.71
N GLN A 71 10.52 6.37 -28.63
CA GLN A 71 10.36 5.37 -29.70
C GLN A 71 9.77 6.00 -30.98
N GLN A 72 8.71 6.79 -30.85
CA GLN A 72 8.12 7.50 -31.99
C GLN A 72 9.12 8.51 -32.60
N ARG A 73 9.87 9.24 -31.77
CA ARG A 73 10.90 10.18 -32.24
C ARG A 73 12.02 9.44 -32.96
N ARG A 74 12.52 8.35 -32.38
CA ARG A 74 13.54 7.48 -32.96
C ARG A 74 13.16 7.08 -34.37
N ALA A 75 11.95 6.55 -34.55
CA ALA A 75 11.51 6.04 -35.83
C ALA A 75 11.29 7.16 -36.87
N ALA A 76 10.74 8.31 -36.45
CA ALA A 76 10.57 9.47 -37.33
C ALA A 76 11.92 10.04 -37.81
N GLU A 77 12.88 10.21 -36.90
CA GLU A 77 14.22 10.71 -37.24
C GLU A 77 14.99 9.70 -38.08
N HIS A 78 14.92 8.41 -37.77
CA HIS A 78 15.59 7.38 -38.56
C HIS A 78 15.04 7.34 -39.99
N LEU A 79 13.72 7.39 -40.19
CA LEU A 79 13.12 7.47 -41.53
C LEU A 79 13.58 8.72 -42.29
N ARG A 80 13.63 9.88 -41.63
CA ARG A 80 14.07 11.15 -42.22
C ARG A 80 15.55 11.12 -42.61
N LEU A 81 16.42 10.57 -41.76
CA LEU A 81 17.86 10.49 -41.99
C LEU A 81 18.23 9.45 -43.06
N SER A 82 17.40 8.42 -43.23
CA SER A 82 17.54 7.41 -44.30
C SER A 82 16.98 7.88 -45.66
N GLY A 83 16.55 9.14 -45.77
CA GLY A 83 16.09 9.74 -47.03
C GLY A 83 14.58 9.65 -47.30
N GLY A 84 13.80 9.12 -46.35
CA GLY A 84 12.34 9.04 -46.43
C GLY A 84 11.63 10.33 -45.98
N GLN A 85 10.29 10.37 -46.11
CA GLN A 85 9.46 11.51 -45.69
C GLN A 85 9.13 11.46 -44.18
N GLY A 86 10.16 11.38 -43.33
CA GLY A 86 10.00 11.45 -41.88
C GLY A 86 9.61 12.86 -41.41
N ALA A 87 8.70 12.94 -40.43
CA ALA A 87 8.30 14.20 -39.83
C ALA A 87 9.45 14.85 -39.03
N ASP A 88 9.48 16.18 -38.98
CA ASP A 88 10.38 16.92 -38.10
C ASP A 88 10.05 16.58 -36.63
N GLY A 89 11.01 16.01 -35.91
CA GLY A 89 10.87 15.55 -34.53
C GLY A 89 10.64 16.67 -33.50
N ALA A 90 10.47 17.93 -33.91
CA ALA A 90 10.23 19.07 -33.04
C ALA A 90 9.01 18.89 -32.11
N ALA A 91 7.85 18.45 -32.62
CA ALA A 91 6.65 18.24 -31.80
C ALA A 91 6.87 17.14 -30.74
N LEU A 92 7.51 16.05 -31.14
CA LEU A 92 7.88 14.96 -30.23
C LEU A 92 8.91 15.41 -29.20
N LYS A 93 9.85 16.31 -29.55
CA LYS A 93 10.77 16.94 -28.60
C LYS A 93 10.01 17.60 -27.46
N THR A 94 9.06 18.46 -27.81
CA THR A 94 8.26 19.21 -26.83
C THR A 94 7.42 18.27 -25.96
N ALA A 95 6.82 17.23 -26.57
CA ALA A 95 6.06 16.23 -25.82
C ALA A 95 6.95 15.45 -24.82
N ILE A 96 8.16 15.06 -25.24
CA ILE A 96 9.13 14.36 -24.40
C ILE A 96 9.58 15.26 -23.23
N GLU A 97 9.91 16.52 -23.48
CA GLU A 97 10.30 17.46 -22.43
C GLU A 97 9.15 17.71 -21.43
N ALA A 98 7.91 17.75 -21.90
CA ALA A 98 6.73 17.82 -21.02
C ALA A 98 6.55 16.53 -20.20
N ALA A 99 6.75 15.36 -20.80
CA ALA A 99 6.72 14.08 -20.09
C ALA A 99 7.81 14.00 -19.02
N MET A 100 9.05 14.44 -19.31
CA MET A 100 10.11 14.50 -18.30
C MET A 100 9.77 15.39 -17.11
N LYS A 101 9.16 16.57 -17.35
CA LYS A 101 8.70 17.45 -16.27
C LYS A 101 7.64 16.78 -15.39
N ARG A 102 6.70 16.03 -15.97
CA ARG A 102 5.70 15.26 -15.21
C ARG A 102 6.35 14.15 -14.38
N THR A 103 7.31 13.43 -14.95
CA THR A 103 8.11 12.43 -14.23
C THR A 103 8.85 13.07 -13.05
N GLU A 104 9.39 14.28 -13.22
CA GLU A 104 10.06 15.01 -12.14
C GLU A 104 9.12 15.40 -11.01
N GLN A 105 7.88 15.77 -11.30
CA GLN A 105 6.87 16.07 -10.29
C GLN A 105 6.51 14.82 -9.49
N ILE A 106 6.21 13.71 -10.18
CA ILE A 106 5.81 12.46 -9.53
C ILE A 106 6.91 11.87 -8.63
N GLN A 107 8.18 11.96 -9.03
CA GLN A 107 9.26 11.47 -8.17
C GLN A 107 9.45 12.31 -6.89
N GLN A 108 9.06 13.59 -6.89
CA GLN A 108 9.16 14.45 -5.70
C GLN A 108 8.08 14.11 -4.68
N ASP A 109 6.89 13.74 -5.16
CA ASP A 109 5.77 13.36 -4.31
C ASP A 109 5.91 11.93 -3.75
N ALA A 110 6.73 11.09 -4.37
CA ALA A 110 6.93 9.70 -3.96
C ALA A 110 8.14 9.51 -3.01
N SER A 111 7.86 9.08 -1.78
CA SER A 111 8.88 8.84 -0.75
C SER A 111 9.92 7.80 -1.20
N GLY A 112 11.20 8.16 -1.12
CA GLY A 112 12.31 7.27 -1.47
C GLY A 112 12.59 7.13 -2.97
N LEU A 113 11.83 7.80 -3.84
CA LEU A 113 12.01 7.77 -5.29
C LEU A 113 12.56 9.09 -5.87
N ALA A 114 12.76 10.12 -5.05
CA ALA A 114 13.33 11.39 -5.46
C ALA A 114 14.85 11.31 -5.68
N GLY A 115 15.35 11.98 -6.72
CA GLY A 115 16.77 12.24 -6.88
C GLY A 115 17.61 11.03 -7.28
N LEU A 116 17.00 10.02 -7.91
CA LEU A 116 17.70 8.84 -8.39
C LEU A 116 18.79 9.22 -9.41
N GLU A 117 20.02 8.77 -9.18
CA GLU A 117 21.15 9.01 -10.11
C GLU A 117 20.82 8.54 -11.55
N PRO A 118 20.21 7.36 -11.76
CA PRO A 118 19.84 6.93 -13.11
C PRO A 118 18.87 7.87 -13.84
N TRP A 119 18.02 8.62 -13.11
CA TRP A 119 17.15 9.64 -13.72
C TRP A 119 17.96 10.83 -14.24
N GLN A 120 18.99 11.27 -13.52
CA GLN A 120 19.87 12.33 -14.00
C GLN A 120 20.61 11.90 -15.27
N ALA A 121 21.05 10.64 -15.33
CA ALA A 121 21.70 10.09 -16.51
C ALA A 121 20.73 10.02 -17.73
N VAL A 122 19.45 9.70 -17.52
CA VAL A 122 18.42 9.77 -18.58
C VAL A 122 18.31 11.20 -19.13
N LYS A 123 18.23 12.20 -18.26
CA LYS A 123 18.14 13.61 -18.67
C LYS A 123 19.38 14.08 -19.43
N GLN A 124 20.58 13.73 -18.94
CA GLN A 124 21.83 14.07 -19.60
C GLN A 124 21.91 13.45 -21.00
N GLN A 125 21.56 12.17 -21.12
CA GLN A 125 21.57 11.46 -22.41
C GLN A 125 20.53 12.03 -23.37
N TRP A 126 19.35 12.43 -22.89
CA TRP A 126 18.38 13.15 -23.70
C TRP A 126 18.92 14.49 -24.22
N GLN A 127 19.54 15.29 -23.35
CA GLN A 127 20.10 16.59 -23.76
C GLN A 127 21.19 16.43 -24.82
N ALA A 128 22.03 15.41 -24.70
CA ALA A 128 23.02 15.07 -25.72
C ALA A 128 22.37 14.67 -27.06
N LEU A 129 21.24 13.96 -27.00
CA LEU A 129 20.52 13.46 -28.17
C LEU A 129 19.77 14.56 -28.94
N VAL A 130 19.31 15.61 -28.25
CA VAL A 130 18.65 16.77 -28.89
C VAL A 130 19.60 17.93 -29.19
N ALA A 131 20.89 17.77 -28.89
CA ALA A 131 21.89 18.77 -29.22
C ALA A 131 22.02 18.90 -30.76
N PRO A 132 22.28 20.12 -31.29
CA PRO A 132 22.48 20.30 -32.71
C PRO A 132 23.68 19.47 -33.21
N PRO A 133 23.57 18.81 -34.38
CA PRO A 133 24.73 18.13 -34.97
C PRO A 133 25.85 19.11 -35.25
N THR A 134 27.09 18.66 -35.10
CA THR A 134 28.28 19.48 -35.38
C THR A 134 29.00 18.94 -36.62
N PRO A 135 29.82 19.75 -37.31
CA PRO A 135 30.62 19.26 -38.45
C PRO A 135 31.57 18.10 -38.08
N ALA A 136 31.99 18.02 -36.82
CA ALA A 136 32.85 16.95 -36.29
C ALA A 136 32.06 15.67 -35.92
N ALA A 137 30.74 15.75 -35.79
CA ALA A 137 29.85 14.63 -35.45
C ALA A 137 28.53 14.80 -36.23
N PRO A 138 28.52 14.49 -37.54
CA PRO A 138 27.31 14.57 -38.35
C PRO A 138 26.29 13.52 -37.89
N LEU A 139 25.00 13.86 -37.96
CA LEU A 139 23.92 12.94 -37.62
C LEU A 139 23.76 11.92 -38.76
N ASN A 140 24.05 10.63 -38.52
CA ASN A 140 23.70 9.55 -39.43
C ASN A 140 22.55 8.70 -38.85
N ALA A 141 21.86 7.96 -39.72
CA ALA A 141 20.66 7.20 -39.36
C ALA A 141 20.95 6.08 -38.33
N HIS A 142 22.07 5.37 -38.50
CA HIS A 142 22.52 4.28 -37.63
C HIS A 142 22.76 4.73 -36.18
N ASP A 143 23.66 5.70 -35.99
CA ASP A 143 24.07 6.21 -34.69
C ASP A 143 22.89 6.87 -33.98
N ASN A 144 22.01 7.55 -34.73
CA ASN A 144 20.81 8.13 -34.17
C ASN A 144 19.83 7.06 -33.64
N LEU A 145 19.61 5.99 -34.41
CA LEU A 145 18.80 4.85 -34.00
C LEU A 145 19.37 4.20 -32.73
N ALA A 146 20.68 3.93 -32.72
CA ALA A 146 21.38 3.33 -31.60
C ALA A 146 21.35 4.20 -30.34
N ALA A 147 21.55 5.52 -30.47
CA ALA A 147 21.52 6.46 -29.35
C ALA A 147 20.13 6.54 -28.67
N HIS A 148 19.06 6.52 -29.46
CA HIS A 148 17.69 6.43 -28.93
C HIS A 148 17.44 5.08 -28.26
N GLY A 149 17.86 3.97 -28.88
CA GLY A 149 17.73 2.63 -28.28
C GLY A 149 18.44 2.51 -26.93
N ALA A 150 19.65 3.08 -26.82
CA ALA A 150 20.38 3.14 -25.56
C ALA A 150 19.66 3.97 -24.48
N LEU A 151 18.97 5.05 -24.87
CA LEU A 151 18.17 5.86 -23.94
C LEU A 151 16.93 5.09 -23.45
N ILE A 152 16.23 4.39 -24.34
CA ILE A 152 15.07 3.56 -23.99
C ILE A 152 15.49 2.43 -23.03
N ALA A 153 16.61 1.75 -23.32
CA ALA A 153 17.16 0.73 -22.43
C ALA A 153 17.53 1.30 -21.04
N ARG A 154 18.04 2.54 -20.98
CA ARG A 154 18.32 3.22 -19.70
C ARG A 154 17.04 3.54 -18.94
N ILE A 155 15.98 3.96 -19.63
CA ILE A 155 14.65 4.18 -19.03
C ILE A 155 14.10 2.87 -18.46
N GLY A 156 14.23 1.76 -19.18
CA GLY A 156 13.83 0.44 -18.68
C GLY A 156 14.57 0.03 -17.40
N LYS A 157 15.90 0.25 -17.34
CA LYS A 157 16.70 0.01 -16.12
C LYS A 157 16.26 0.88 -14.94
N LEU A 158 15.93 2.15 -15.19
CA LEU A 158 15.36 3.02 -14.17
C LEU A 158 14.00 2.49 -13.69
N GLY A 159 13.14 2.03 -14.60
CA GLY A 159 11.86 1.41 -14.26
C GLY A 159 12.02 0.19 -13.34
N ALA A 160 12.99 -0.69 -13.62
CA ALA A 160 13.31 -1.83 -12.76
C ALA A 160 13.78 -1.40 -11.36
N LEU A 161 14.65 -0.39 -11.28
CA LEU A 161 15.10 0.16 -9.99
C LEU A 161 13.94 0.78 -9.20
N VAL A 162 13.04 1.49 -9.87
CA VAL A 162 11.84 2.06 -9.25
C VAL A 162 10.92 0.95 -8.73
N ALA A 163 10.74 -0.13 -9.49
CA ALA A 163 9.95 -1.28 -9.06
C ALA A 163 10.55 -1.99 -7.83
N GLU A 164 11.88 -2.11 -7.77
CA GLU A 164 12.59 -2.65 -6.59
C GLU A 164 12.45 -1.72 -5.38
N ARG A 165 12.73 -0.42 -5.57
CA ARG A 165 12.69 0.59 -4.50
C ARG A 165 11.28 0.85 -3.97
N SER A 166 10.25 0.58 -4.77
CA SER A 166 8.85 0.68 -4.35
C SER A 166 8.27 -0.64 -3.84
N SER A 167 9.09 -1.70 -3.78
CA SER A 167 8.67 -3.07 -3.44
C SER A 167 7.61 -3.68 -4.36
N LEU A 168 7.29 -3.02 -5.48
CA LEU A 168 6.30 -3.47 -6.46
C LEU A 168 6.68 -4.85 -7.03
N SER A 169 7.97 -5.17 -7.13
CA SER A 169 8.44 -6.48 -7.62
C SER A 169 8.10 -7.66 -6.69
N LEU A 170 7.64 -7.42 -5.45
CA LEU A 170 7.48 -8.43 -4.40
C LEU A 170 6.03 -8.54 -3.90
N ASP A 171 5.04 -8.19 -4.72
CA ASP A 171 3.64 -8.28 -4.32
C ASP A 171 3.24 -9.75 -4.03
N PRO A 172 2.80 -10.07 -2.79
CA PRO A 172 2.41 -11.42 -2.42
C PRO A 172 1.11 -11.90 -3.08
N GLU A 173 0.28 -11.01 -3.63
CA GLU A 173 -0.98 -11.40 -4.29
C GLU A 173 -0.75 -11.88 -5.74
N VAL A 174 -1.17 -13.11 -6.04
CA VAL A 174 -0.95 -13.79 -7.33
C VAL A 174 -1.46 -12.97 -8.53
N ALA A 175 -2.66 -12.38 -8.41
CA ALA A 175 -3.25 -11.57 -9.48
C ALA A 175 -2.46 -10.27 -9.74
N SER A 176 -1.97 -9.64 -8.67
CA SER A 176 -1.14 -8.45 -8.75
C SER A 176 0.25 -8.76 -9.33
N ASN A 177 0.82 -9.93 -9.01
CA ASN A 177 2.10 -10.37 -9.53
C ASN A 177 2.07 -10.52 -11.07
N TYR A 178 1.07 -11.21 -11.64
CA TYR A 178 0.98 -11.34 -13.10
C TYR A 178 0.75 -10.00 -13.80
N LEU A 179 -0.09 -9.13 -13.23
CA LEU A 179 -0.30 -7.77 -13.75
C LEU A 179 0.97 -6.92 -13.69
N THR A 180 1.70 -7.03 -12.59
CA THR A 180 2.97 -6.35 -12.38
C THR A 180 4.02 -6.85 -13.37
N ALA A 181 4.14 -8.16 -13.60
CA ALA A 181 5.04 -8.70 -14.61
C ALA A 181 4.69 -8.22 -16.03
N ALA A 182 3.40 -8.18 -16.37
CA ALA A 182 2.94 -7.66 -17.65
C ALA A 182 3.27 -6.16 -17.81
N PHE A 183 3.03 -5.38 -16.75
CA PHE A 183 3.29 -3.95 -16.72
C PHE A 183 4.79 -3.62 -16.77
N LEU A 184 5.61 -4.26 -15.93
CA LEU A 184 7.04 -3.96 -15.78
C LEU A 184 7.90 -4.49 -16.93
N LYS A 185 7.49 -5.58 -17.58
CA LYS A 185 8.35 -6.31 -18.51
C LYS A 185 7.66 -6.62 -19.84
N THR A 186 6.56 -7.37 -19.84
CA THR A 186 5.97 -7.89 -21.09
C THR A 186 5.56 -6.77 -22.06
N VAL A 187 4.84 -5.75 -21.57
CA VAL A 187 4.41 -4.62 -22.39
C VAL A 187 5.59 -3.80 -22.94
N PRO A 188 6.54 -3.31 -22.12
CA PRO A 188 7.64 -2.50 -22.65
C PRO A 188 8.57 -3.28 -23.58
N ASP A 189 8.84 -4.57 -23.32
CA ASP A 189 9.68 -5.40 -24.19
C ASP A 189 9.03 -5.61 -25.57
N LEU A 190 7.73 -5.95 -25.60
CA LEU A 190 6.98 -6.08 -26.85
C LEU A 190 6.93 -4.75 -27.60
N ALA A 191 6.61 -3.65 -26.92
CA ALA A 191 6.54 -2.33 -27.52
C ALA A 191 7.88 -1.91 -28.14
N GLU A 192 9.00 -2.18 -27.46
CA GLU A 192 10.32 -1.88 -27.98
C GLU A 192 10.66 -2.69 -29.24
N ASN A 193 10.40 -4.00 -29.22
CA ASN A 193 10.64 -4.84 -30.38
C ASN A 193 9.83 -4.38 -31.60
N LEU A 194 8.54 -4.07 -31.42
CA LEU A 194 7.71 -3.57 -32.54
C LEU A 194 8.12 -2.17 -32.99
N SER A 195 8.56 -1.30 -32.07
CA SER A 195 9.07 0.03 -32.43
C SER A 195 10.36 -0.07 -33.24
N ASP A 196 11.29 -0.95 -32.88
CA ASP A 196 12.55 -1.16 -33.63
C ASP A 196 12.27 -1.70 -35.04
N LEU A 197 11.38 -2.70 -35.16
CA LEU A 197 10.89 -3.20 -36.46
C LEU A 197 10.20 -2.12 -37.29
N GLY A 198 9.47 -1.22 -36.63
CA GLY A 198 8.84 -0.06 -37.25
C GLY A 198 9.86 0.91 -37.84
N ALA A 199 10.88 1.27 -37.05
CA ALA A 199 11.94 2.19 -37.46
C ALA A 199 12.74 1.65 -38.65
N ARG A 200 13.27 0.43 -38.53
CA ARG A 200 14.12 -0.20 -39.55
C ARG A 200 13.33 -0.54 -40.81
N GLY A 201 12.13 -1.11 -40.64
CA GLY A 201 11.27 -1.49 -41.77
C GLY A 201 10.79 -0.29 -42.58
N ALA A 202 10.44 0.82 -41.91
CA ALA A 202 10.03 2.03 -42.60
C ALA A 202 11.16 2.62 -43.45
N ALA A 203 12.38 2.67 -42.90
CA ALA A 203 13.56 3.14 -43.63
C ALA A 203 13.87 2.24 -44.84
N PHE A 204 13.83 0.91 -44.67
CA PHE A 204 14.04 -0.05 -45.75
C PHE A 204 13.01 0.08 -46.87
N ILE A 205 11.73 0.28 -46.56
CA ILE A 205 10.68 0.40 -47.57
C ILE A 205 10.91 1.61 -48.48
N ASP A 206 11.34 2.76 -47.92
CA ASP A 206 11.57 3.97 -48.70
C ASP A 206 12.95 3.98 -49.39
N SER A 207 13.99 3.40 -48.76
CA SER A 207 15.36 3.42 -49.28
C SER A 207 15.70 2.24 -50.20
N GLY A 208 15.00 1.11 -50.05
CA GLY A 208 15.31 -0.18 -50.67
C GLY A 208 16.59 -0.85 -50.14
N LEU A 209 17.20 -0.29 -49.10
CA LEU A 209 18.52 -0.68 -48.62
C LEU A 209 18.50 -0.93 -47.11
N PHE A 210 19.04 -2.08 -46.72
CA PHE A 210 19.41 -2.35 -45.34
C PHE A 210 20.86 -1.97 -45.07
N GLU A 211 21.13 -1.53 -43.86
CA GLU A 211 22.51 -1.48 -43.35
C GLU A 211 23.05 -2.90 -43.09
N ALA A 212 24.36 -3.02 -42.88
CA ALA A 212 25.01 -4.31 -42.69
C ALA A 212 24.41 -5.09 -41.49
N ASN A 213 23.96 -6.32 -41.76
CA ASN A 213 23.31 -7.24 -40.80
C ASN A 213 21.95 -6.77 -40.27
N GLU A 214 21.37 -5.70 -40.82
CA GLU A 214 20.08 -5.19 -40.36
C GLU A 214 18.92 -6.13 -40.71
N ASP A 215 19.01 -6.82 -41.83
CA ASP A 215 18.10 -7.90 -42.24
C ASP A 215 18.05 -9.04 -41.20
N GLN A 216 19.22 -9.44 -40.67
CA GLN A 216 19.32 -10.45 -39.63
C GLN A 216 18.72 -9.96 -38.31
N LEU A 217 18.97 -8.71 -37.94
CA LEU A 217 18.40 -8.08 -36.74
C LEU A 217 16.87 -8.00 -36.84
N VAL A 218 16.32 -7.52 -37.95
CA VAL A 218 14.88 -7.45 -38.19
C VAL A 218 14.24 -8.83 -38.07
N ASN A 219 14.82 -9.85 -38.71
CA ASN A 219 14.29 -11.22 -38.62
C ASN A 219 14.36 -11.79 -37.20
N ALA A 220 15.48 -11.57 -36.47
CA ALA A 220 15.63 -12.03 -35.10
C ALA A 220 14.63 -11.33 -34.16
N THR A 221 14.50 -10.01 -34.24
CA THR A 221 13.56 -9.21 -33.45
C THR A 221 12.11 -9.62 -33.74
N ALA A 222 11.76 -9.85 -35.02
CA ALA A 222 10.42 -10.31 -35.39
C ALA A 222 10.08 -11.69 -34.83
N LEU A 223 11.05 -12.63 -34.80
CA LEU A 223 10.85 -13.95 -34.19
C LEU A 223 10.66 -13.87 -32.67
N ILE A 224 11.47 -13.07 -31.98
CA ILE A 224 11.34 -12.84 -30.53
C ILE A 224 9.99 -12.20 -30.21
N ALA A 225 9.63 -11.12 -30.92
CA ALA A 225 8.36 -10.43 -30.73
C ALA A 225 7.17 -11.37 -30.96
N ARG A 226 7.21 -12.20 -32.00
CA ARG A 226 6.17 -13.18 -32.28
C ARG A 226 6.04 -14.21 -31.15
N HIS A 227 7.16 -14.76 -30.69
CA HIS A 227 7.17 -15.74 -29.61
C HIS A 227 6.52 -15.19 -28.34
N ASP A 228 6.89 -13.97 -27.94
CA ASP A 228 6.36 -13.34 -26.74
C ASP A 228 4.88 -12.96 -26.89
N LEU A 229 4.49 -12.48 -28.08
CA LEU A 229 3.13 -12.05 -28.37
C LEU A 229 2.14 -13.22 -28.45
N GLU A 230 2.54 -14.38 -28.98
CA GLU A 230 1.72 -15.60 -29.00
C GLU A 230 1.47 -16.16 -27.58
N ARG A 231 2.35 -15.85 -26.62
CA ARG A 231 2.22 -16.27 -25.21
C ARG A 231 1.41 -15.28 -24.37
N ALA A 232 1.37 -14.02 -24.76
CA ALA A 232 0.70 -12.97 -24.00
C ALA A 232 -0.80 -13.26 -23.72
N PRO A 233 -1.62 -13.76 -24.67
CA PRO A 233 -3.03 -14.07 -24.40
C PRO A 233 -3.23 -15.06 -23.24
N ALA A 234 -2.40 -16.11 -23.16
CA ALA A 234 -2.50 -17.09 -22.09
C ALA A 234 -2.13 -16.49 -20.72
N GLN A 235 -1.17 -15.55 -20.68
CA GLN A 235 -0.83 -14.81 -19.46
C GLN A 235 -1.99 -13.93 -18.98
N PHE A 236 -2.62 -13.20 -19.89
CA PHE A 236 -3.80 -12.37 -19.57
C PHE A 236 -5.02 -13.21 -19.18
N GLU A 237 -5.21 -14.38 -19.77
CA GLU A 237 -6.30 -15.28 -19.36
C GLU A 237 -6.09 -15.80 -17.93
N ALA A 238 -4.84 -16.13 -17.54
CA ALA A 238 -4.52 -16.49 -16.16
C ALA A 238 -4.81 -15.35 -15.16
N ILE A 239 -4.56 -14.09 -15.56
CA ILE A 239 -4.95 -12.90 -14.78
C ILE A 239 -6.47 -12.85 -14.60
N PHE A 240 -7.25 -13.06 -15.67
CA PHE A 240 -8.72 -12.99 -15.60
C PHE A 240 -9.34 -14.14 -14.79
N LEU A 241 -8.74 -15.33 -14.83
CA LEU A 241 -9.18 -16.47 -14.02
C LEU A 241 -8.90 -16.27 -12.53
N SER A 242 -7.74 -15.68 -12.19
CA SER A 242 -7.37 -15.41 -10.80
C SER A 242 -8.13 -14.23 -10.18
N ASN A 243 -8.48 -13.22 -10.98
CA ASN A 243 -9.31 -12.10 -10.53
C ASN A 243 -10.31 -11.64 -11.61
N PRO A 244 -11.54 -12.22 -11.62
CA PRO A 244 -12.56 -11.88 -12.60
C PRO A 244 -13.00 -10.41 -12.59
N ALA A 245 -12.82 -9.70 -11.47
CA ALA A 245 -13.21 -8.29 -11.34
C ALA A 245 -12.36 -7.35 -12.22
N ILE A 246 -11.18 -7.80 -12.65
CA ILE A 246 -10.25 -7.02 -13.50
C ILE A 246 -10.65 -7.09 -14.98
N LYS A 247 -11.36 -8.15 -15.38
CA LYS A 247 -11.71 -8.42 -16.78
C LYS A 247 -12.40 -7.23 -17.49
N PRO A 248 -13.38 -6.53 -16.90
CA PRO A 248 -14.03 -5.38 -17.56
C PRO A 248 -13.06 -4.23 -17.88
N ALA A 249 -12.00 -4.06 -17.08
CA ALA A 249 -11.03 -2.98 -17.28
C ALA A 249 -9.99 -3.31 -18.36
N LEU A 250 -9.55 -4.57 -18.46
CA LEU A 250 -8.46 -4.98 -19.35
C LEU A 250 -8.92 -5.64 -20.66
N ALA A 251 -10.00 -6.43 -20.64
CA ALA A 251 -10.47 -7.16 -21.84
C ALA A 251 -10.69 -6.26 -23.07
N PRO A 252 -11.24 -5.03 -22.95
CA PRO A 252 -11.40 -4.14 -24.10
C PRO A 252 -10.08 -3.71 -24.75
N LYS A 253 -8.95 -3.83 -24.04
CA LYS A 253 -7.61 -3.48 -24.55
C LYS A 253 -6.89 -4.65 -25.20
N MET A 254 -7.36 -5.89 -25.02
CA MET A 254 -6.68 -7.09 -25.52
C MET A 254 -6.66 -7.20 -27.05
N GLY A 255 -7.54 -6.47 -27.75
CA GLY A 255 -7.48 -6.37 -29.22
C GLY A 255 -6.15 -5.82 -29.75
N ALA A 256 -5.40 -5.06 -28.93
CA ALA A 256 -4.08 -4.57 -29.30
C ALA A 256 -3.04 -5.70 -29.53
N LEU A 257 -3.22 -6.87 -28.90
CA LEU A 257 -2.36 -8.03 -29.15
C LEU A 257 -2.54 -8.54 -30.59
N ASN A 258 -3.77 -8.53 -31.11
CA ASN A 258 -4.04 -8.89 -32.50
C ASN A 258 -3.47 -7.84 -33.46
N THR A 259 -3.63 -6.55 -33.15
CA THR A 259 -3.01 -5.48 -33.96
C THR A 259 -1.48 -5.60 -34.03
N ALA A 260 -0.85 -6.03 -32.94
CA ALA A 260 0.59 -6.32 -32.92
C ALA A 260 0.95 -7.56 -33.77
N LEU A 261 0.13 -8.61 -33.77
CA LEU A 261 0.32 -9.79 -34.62
C LEU A 261 0.16 -9.43 -36.10
N ASP A 262 -0.86 -8.65 -36.43
CA ASP A 262 -1.10 -8.15 -37.79
C ASP A 262 0.08 -7.29 -38.28
N PHE A 263 0.66 -6.47 -37.40
CA PHE A 263 1.87 -5.72 -37.72
C PHE A 263 3.08 -6.64 -37.98
N LEU A 264 3.28 -7.71 -37.21
CA LEU A 264 4.35 -8.68 -37.48
C LEU A 264 4.16 -9.43 -38.81
N GLU A 265 2.92 -9.75 -39.20
CA GLU A 265 2.64 -10.27 -40.55
C GLU A 265 2.94 -9.23 -41.63
N ARG A 266 2.62 -7.96 -41.37
CA ARG A 266 2.98 -6.85 -42.27
C ARG A 266 4.50 -6.70 -42.41
N THR A 267 5.26 -6.75 -41.31
CA THR A 267 6.72 -6.76 -41.32
C THR A 267 7.26 -7.88 -42.19
N LYS A 268 6.77 -9.11 -41.99
CA LYS A 268 7.18 -10.27 -42.80
C LYS A 268 6.93 -10.05 -44.29
N ASN A 269 5.77 -9.52 -44.66
CA ASN A 269 5.40 -9.33 -46.06
C ASN A 269 6.15 -8.16 -46.71
N GLU A 270 6.08 -6.96 -46.13
CA GLU A 270 6.61 -5.75 -46.75
C GLU A 270 8.13 -5.60 -46.59
N VAL A 271 8.71 -6.14 -45.52
CA VAL A 271 10.15 -5.96 -45.21
C VAL A 271 10.91 -7.23 -45.61
N THR A 272 10.67 -8.36 -44.93
CA THR A 272 11.43 -9.60 -45.17
C THR A 272 11.20 -10.16 -46.58
N ASN A 273 9.96 -10.19 -47.06
CA ASN A 273 9.62 -10.71 -48.38
C ASN A 273 9.60 -9.62 -49.47
N SER A 274 9.71 -8.33 -49.10
CA SER A 274 9.62 -7.19 -50.03
C SER A 274 8.41 -7.27 -50.97
N TYR A 275 7.26 -7.71 -50.43
CA TYR A 275 6.04 -7.96 -51.18
C TYR A 275 4.93 -6.98 -50.79
N ASN A 276 4.24 -6.41 -51.78
CA ASN A 276 3.12 -5.48 -51.62
C ASN A 276 3.45 -4.31 -50.66
N GLN A 277 4.64 -3.74 -50.82
CA GLN A 277 5.14 -2.65 -49.99
C GLN A 277 4.26 -1.41 -50.09
N THR A 278 3.93 -0.85 -48.93
CA THR A 278 3.32 0.47 -48.79
C THR A 278 4.42 1.54 -48.75
N SER A 279 4.12 2.77 -48.31
CA SER A 279 5.18 3.74 -48.01
C SER A 279 5.74 3.53 -46.60
N GLY A 280 7.01 3.92 -46.38
CA GLY A 280 7.64 3.88 -45.07
C GLY A 280 6.82 4.63 -44.01
N GLN A 281 6.16 5.73 -44.39
CA GLN A 281 5.24 6.46 -43.51
C GLN A 281 4.00 5.65 -43.12
N GLN A 282 3.37 4.94 -44.07
CA GLN A 282 2.18 4.11 -43.80
C GLN A 282 2.54 2.87 -42.96
N TYR A 283 3.70 2.28 -43.22
CA TYR A 283 4.25 1.18 -42.43
C TYR A 283 4.56 1.63 -41.00
N LEU A 284 5.25 2.76 -40.84
CA LEU A 284 5.56 3.35 -39.54
C LEU A 284 4.30 3.71 -38.74
N ALA A 285 3.26 4.21 -39.40
CA ALA A 285 1.99 4.50 -38.74
C ALA A 285 1.35 3.23 -38.13
N ALA A 286 1.43 2.08 -38.80
CA ALA A 286 0.94 0.82 -38.24
C ALA A 286 1.83 0.30 -37.09
N ALA A 287 3.14 0.46 -37.18
CA ALA A 287 4.06 0.17 -36.08
C ALA A 287 3.67 0.99 -34.83
N ASN A 288 3.51 2.31 -34.99
CA ASN A 288 3.12 3.20 -33.90
C ASN A 288 1.75 2.83 -33.31
N ALA A 289 0.76 2.48 -34.14
CA ALA A 289 -0.55 2.04 -33.66
C ALA A 289 -0.46 0.75 -32.81
N SER A 290 0.39 -0.20 -33.20
CA SER A 290 0.61 -1.42 -32.42
C SER A 290 1.28 -1.13 -31.07
N VAL A 291 2.30 -0.25 -31.06
CA VAL A 291 3.00 0.20 -29.85
C VAL A 291 2.06 0.97 -28.91
N ASP A 292 1.26 1.89 -29.44
CA ASP A 292 0.27 2.65 -28.67
C ASP A 292 -0.78 1.72 -28.04
N GLY A 293 -1.21 0.68 -28.77
CA GLY A 293 -2.09 -0.36 -28.25
C GLY A 293 -1.49 -1.14 -27.08
N LEU A 294 -0.22 -1.54 -27.18
CA LEU A 294 0.49 -2.22 -26.09
C LEU A 294 0.62 -1.32 -24.86
N TYR A 295 1.01 -0.05 -25.02
CA TYR A 295 1.05 0.88 -23.90
C TYR A 295 -0.33 1.20 -23.32
N ALA A 296 -1.40 1.12 -24.12
CA ALA A 296 -2.76 1.24 -23.59
C ALA A 296 -3.15 0.05 -22.70
N ILE A 297 -2.63 -1.16 -22.98
CA ILE A 297 -2.72 -2.30 -22.05
C ILE A 297 -1.95 -1.95 -20.76
N GLY A 298 -0.70 -1.51 -20.87
CA GLY A 298 0.12 -1.11 -19.71
C GLY A 298 -0.55 -0.04 -18.84
N ALA A 299 -1.15 0.98 -19.43
CA ALA A 299 -1.88 2.03 -18.72
C ALA A 299 -3.15 1.50 -18.02
N ALA A 300 -3.87 0.57 -18.66
CA ALA A 300 -5.01 -0.09 -18.02
C ALA A 300 -4.57 -0.97 -16.84
N SER A 301 -3.47 -1.71 -16.99
CA SER A 301 -2.86 -2.50 -15.90
C SER A 301 -2.42 -1.61 -14.74
N ALA A 302 -1.77 -0.48 -15.01
CA ALA A 302 -1.38 0.49 -13.99
C ALA A 302 -2.59 1.03 -13.22
N LYS A 303 -3.68 1.36 -13.91
CA LYS A 303 -4.92 1.83 -13.28
C LYS A 303 -5.54 0.77 -12.37
N VAL A 304 -5.54 -0.49 -12.80
CA VAL A 304 -6.04 -1.59 -11.98
C VAL A 304 -5.14 -1.83 -10.77
N LEU A 305 -3.82 -1.83 -10.95
CA LEU A 305 -2.86 -1.94 -9.83
C LEU A 305 -3.09 -0.81 -8.81
N ASP A 306 -3.25 0.44 -9.26
CA ASP A 306 -3.54 1.57 -8.39
C ASP A 306 -4.83 1.39 -7.59
N GLN A 307 -5.89 0.86 -8.23
CA GLN A 307 -7.17 0.56 -7.56
C GLN A 307 -7.02 -0.53 -6.50
N LEU A 308 -6.35 -1.65 -6.82
CA LEU A 308 -6.11 -2.74 -5.87
C LEU A 308 -5.30 -2.27 -4.65
N LEU A 309 -4.28 -1.44 -4.89
CA LEU A 309 -3.47 -0.86 -3.83
C LEU A 309 -4.26 0.15 -2.99
N ALA A 310 -5.14 0.96 -3.60
CA ALA A 310 -6.03 1.86 -2.87
C ALA A 310 -7.01 1.08 -1.98
N GLU A 311 -7.64 0.03 -2.50
CA GLU A 311 -8.52 -0.85 -1.71
C GLU A 311 -7.78 -1.55 -0.57
N ARG A 312 -6.51 -1.90 -0.76
CA ARG A 312 -5.66 -2.47 0.30
C ARG A 312 -5.42 -1.46 1.42
N ILE A 313 -5.15 -0.20 1.08
CA ILE A 313 -4.99 0.90 2.06
C ILE A 313 -6.30 1.13 2.81
N GLU A 314 -7.42 1.24 2.11
CA GLU A 314 -8.74 1.46 2.73
C GLU A 314 -9.13 0.33 3.68
N ARG A 315 -8.89 -0.94 3.30
CA ARG A 315 -9.12 -2.10 4.17
C ARG A 315 -8.25 -2.05 5.43
N ALA A 316 -6.99 -1.65 5.31
CA ALA A 316 -6.08 -1.51 6.44
C ALA A 316 -6.52 -0.38 7.38
N ASP A 317 -6.86 0.79 6.84
CA ASP A 317 -7.36 1.95 7.59
C ASP A 317 -8.70 1.65 8.29
N ALA A 318 -9.64 0.97 7.61
CA ALA A 318 -10.90 0.56 8.19
C ALA A 318 -10.71 -0.41 9.36
N ARG A 319 -9.82 -1.41 9.19
CA ARG A 319 -9.48 -2.37 10.27
C ARG A 319 -8.82 -1.67 11.45
N ARG A 320 -7.92 -0.71 11.20
CA ARG A 320 -7.31 0.15 12.22
C ARG A 320 -8.36 0.92 13.01
N ASN A 321 -9.27 1.60 12.31
CA ASN A 321 -10.29 2.44 12.93
C ASN A 321 -11.30 1.62 13.76
N LEU A 322 -11.74 0.46 13.23
CA LEU A 322 -12.65 -0.44 13.95
C LEU A 322 -12.01 -0.98 15.24
N MET A 323 -10.72 -1.34 15.18
CA MET A 323 -9.99 -1.79 16.36
C MET A 323 -9.82 -0.68 17.40
N LEU A 324 -9.47 0.54 16.99
CA LEU A 324 -9.39 1.68 17.90
C LEU A 324 -10.74 1.97 18.56
N ALA A 325 -11.84 1.90 17.80
CA ALA A 325 -13.18 2.04 18.34
C ALA A 325 -13.49 0.97 19.39
N PHE A 326 -13.11 -0.29 19.13
CA PHE A 326 -13.31 -1.40 20.07
C PHE A 326 -12.47 -1.24 21.34
N VAL A 327 -11.18 -0.90 21.22
CA VAL A 327 -10.29 -0.66 22.37
C VAL A 327 -10.80 0.52 23.21
N LEU A 328 -11.19 1.61 22.57
CA LEU A 328 -11.76 2.78 23.26
C LEU A 328 -13.05 2.40 23.98
N ALA A 329 -13.96 1.68 23.33
CA ALA A 329 -15.20 1.21 23.95
C ALA A 329 -14.92 0.31 25.16
N ALA A 330 -13.97 -0.61 25.06
CA ALA A 330 -13.57 -1.47 26.17
C ALA A 330 -13.00 -0.68 27.36
N ILE A 331 -12.16 0.34 27.09
CA ILE A 331 -11.62 1.23 28.14
C ILE A 331 -12.75 2.05 28.79
N VAL A 332 -13.70 2.57 28.01
CA VAL A 332 -14.84 3.33 28.54
C VAL A 332 -15.73 2.45 29.41
N VAL A 333 -16.06 1.24 28.98
CA VAL A 333 -16.85 0.29 29.79
C VAL A 333 -16.10 -0.09 31.06
N ALA A 334 -14.80 -0.40 30.97
CA ALA A 334 -13.98 -0.71 32.13
C ALA A 334 -13.92 0.47 33.13
N ALA A 335 -13.75 1.70 32.64
CA ALA A 335 -13.75 2.91 33.46
C ALA A 335 -15.12 3.15 34.13
N TYR A 336 -16.22 2.94 33.41
CA TYR A 336 -17.58 3.05 33.94
C TYR A 336 -17.85 2.03 35.04
N LEU A 337 -17.57 0.75 34.78
CA LEU A 337 -17.72 -0.33 35.76
C LEU A 337 -16.81 -0.09 36.99
N PHE A 338 -15.59 0.38 36.77
CA PHE A 338 -14.66 0.72 37.84
C PHE A 338 -15.18 1.87 38.71
N ALA A 339 -15.70 2.94 38.09
CA ALA A 339 -16.27 4.08 38.81
C ALA A 339 -17.49 3.66 39.64
N GLY A 340 -18.39 2.85 39.08
CA GLY A 340 -19.55 2.31 39.79
C GLY A 340 -19.15 1.41 40.97
N PHE A 341 -18.24 0.47 40.74
CA PHE A 341 -17.70 -0.40 41.78
C PHE A 341 -17.01 0.41 42.90
N TYR A 342 -16.15 1.36 42.55
CA TYR A 342 -15.43 2.19 43.53
C TYR A 342 -16.40 3.04 44.37
N ALA A 343 -17.43 3.62 43.76
CA ALA A 343 -18.44 4.41 44.45
C ALA A 343 -19.25 3.57 45.44
N SER A 344 -19.72 2.38 45.02
CA SER A 344 -20.45 1.46 45.90
C SER A 344 -19.58 0.98 47.05
N PHE A 345 -18.40 0.46 46.73
CA PHE A 345 -17.49 -0.10 47.72
C PHE A 345 -17.02 0.95 48.74
N SER A 346 -16.67 2.16 48.29
CA SER A 346 -16.20 3.22 49.20
C SER A 346 -17.30 3.72 50.13
N ARG A 347 -18.55 3.75 49.66
CA ARG A 347 -19.72 4.11 50.48
C ARG A 347 -19.92 3.10 51.60
N ASP A 348 -19.97 1.81 51.27
CA ASP A 348 -20.33 0.78 52.24
C ASP A 348 -19.22 0.58 53.29
N VAL A 349 -17.95 0.73 52.90
CA VAL A 349 -16.82 0.76 53.86
C VAL A 349 -16.88 1.99 54.77
N ALA A 350 -17.33 3.15 54.27
CA ALA A 350 -17.51 4.34 55.11
C ALA A 350 -18.63 4.15 56.14
N VAL A 351 -19.77 3.58 55.72
CA VAL A 351 -20.89 3.23 56.62
C VAL A 351 -20.43 2.30 57.73
N LEU A 352 -19.72 1.22 57.38
CA LEU A 352 -19.20 0.27 58.36
C LEU A 352 -18.21 0.94 59.32
N LYS A 353 -17.31 1.78 58.81
CA LYS A 353 -16.33 2.51 59.62
C LYS A 353 -17.01 3.44 60.63
N ASP A 354 -18.04 4.15 60.23
CA ASP A 354 -18.76 5.07 61.12
C ASP A 354 -19.62 4.32 62.13
N ALA A 355 -20.27 3.24 61.72
CA ALA A 355 -21.00 2.32 62.61
C ALA A 355 -20.10 1.72 63.70
N VAL A 356 -18.89 1.27 63.34
CA VAL A 356 -17.90 0.75 64.30
C VAL A 356 -17.46 1.82 65.28
N LYS A 357 -17.25 3.06 64.82
CA LYS A 357 -16.88 4.18 65.71
C LYS A 357 -17.98 4.52 66.70
N GLN A 358 -19.24 4.53 66.26
CA GLN A 358 -20.39 4.82 67.12
C GLN A 358 -20.58 3.72 68.17
N ALA A 359 -20.54 2.44 67.76
CA ALA A 359 -20.60 1.31 68.68
C ALA A 359 -19.45 1.31 69.70
N ALA A 360 -18.23 1.64 69.28
CA ALA A 360 -17.07 1.77 70.17
C ALA A 360 -17.20 2.94 71.16
N ALA A 361 -17.95 3.99 70.79
CA ALA A 361 -18.30 5.11 71.68
C ALA A 361 -19.50 4.79 72.62
N GLY A 362 -20.07 3.59 72.51
CA GLY A 362 -21.22 3.15 73.31
C GLY A 362 -22.58 3.54 72.74
N ASP A 363 -22.64 4.13 71.54
CA ASP A 363 -23.90 4.45 70.86
C ASP A 363 -24.33 3.27 69.96
N LEU A 364 -25.35 2.55 70.41
CA LEU A 364 -25.94 1.40 69.71
C LEU A 364 -27.33 1.71 69.12
N THR A 365 -27.74 2.98 69.13
CA THR A 365 -29.04 3.41 68.59
C THR A 365 -29.17 3.42 67.06
N PRO A 366 -28.11 3.63 66.26
CA PRO A 366 -28.21 3.71 64.81
C PRO A 366 -28.63 2.39 64.16
N ALA A 367 -29.59 2.44 63.23
CA ALA A 367 -29.95 1.29 62.41
C ALA A 367 -28.92 1.09 61.30
N ILE A 368 -28.09 0.05 61.43
CA ILE A 368 -27.07 -0.30 60.45
C ILE A 368 -27.62 -1.39 59.51
N ALA A 369 -27.71 -1.07 58.23
CA ALA A 369 -28.11 -1.98 57.16
C ALA A 369 -27.42 -1.57 55.85
N SER A 370 -27.29 -2.52 54.92
CA SER A 370 -26.84 -2.27 53.56
C SER A 370 -27.82 -2.94 52.58
N ASP A 371 -28.06 -2.28 51.46
CA ASP A 371 -28.84 -2.84 50.34
C ASP A 371 -27.94 -3.66 49.37
N ALA A 372 -26.63 -3.66 49.59
CA ALA A 372 -25.68 -4.43 48.79
C ALA A 372 -25.81 -5.94 49.06
N GLN A 373 -25.68 -6.73 48.00
CA GLN A 373 -25.74 -8.20 48.04
C GLN A 373 -24.35 -8.85 47.93
N ASP A 374 -23.29 -8.05 48.00
CA ASP A 374 -21.90 -8.51 48.00
C ASP A 374 -21.40 -8.82 49.41
N GLU A 375 -20.17 -9.31 49.52
CA GLU A 375 -19.56 -9.71 50.80
C GLU A 375 -19.43 -8.53 51.79
N ILE A 376 -19.42 -7.29 51.29
CA ILE A 376 -19.38 -6.09 52.13
C ILE A 376 -20.78 -5.79 52.69
N GLY A 377 -21.82 -5.95 51.87
CA GLY A 377 -23.22 -5.86 52.31
C GLY A 377 -23.55 -6.86 53.41
N GLU A 378 -23.14 -8.12 53.25
CA GLU A 378 -23.30 -9.17 54.27
C GLU A 378 -22.61 -8.77 55.58
N LEU A 379 -21.36 -8.30 55.51
CA LEU A 379 -20.60 -7.87 56.70
C LEU A 379 -21.26 -6.68 57.42
N VAL A 380 -21.81 -5.71 56.67
CA VAL A 380 -22.57 -4.58 57.25
C VAL A 380 -23.84 -5.10 57.93
N GLY A 381 -24.54 -6.05 57.32
CA GLY A 381 -25.72 -6.71 57.88
C GLY A 381 -25.43 -7.46 59.18
N ASP A 382 -24.37 -8.26 59.19
CA ASP A 382 -23.91 -9.02 60.36
C ASP A 382 -23.51 -8.09 61.52
N PHE A 383 -22.80 -7.00 61.22
CA PHE A 383 -22.45 -6.00 62.22
C PHE A 383 -23.70 -5.30 62.79
N GLY A 384 -24.69 -5.01 61.93
CA GLY A 384 -26.00 -4.52 62.35
C GLY A 384 -26.76 -5.50 63.26
N ALA A 385 -26.68 -6.80 62.99
CA ALA A 385 -27.25 -7.83 63.85
C ALA A 385 -26.55 -7.90 65.22
N MET A 386 -25.22 -7.84 65.23
CA MET A 386 -24.41 -7.84 66.46
C MET A 386 -24.73 -6.63 67.35
N THR A 387 -24.79 -5.42 66.79
CA THR A 387 -25.10 -4.20 67.53
C THR A 387 -26.52 -4.21 68.12
N ARG A 388 -27.51 -4.73 67.39
CA ARG A 388 -28.87 -4.95 67.92
C ARG A 388 -28.90 -5.94 69.08
N ALA A 389 -28.16 -7.04 68.99
CA ALA A 389 -28.08 -8.03 70.07
C ALA A 389 -27.44 -7.43 71.34
N LEU A 390 -26.36 -6.67 71.19
CA LEU A 390 -25.71 -5.93 72.28
C LEU A 390 -26.63 -4.88 72.91
N ALA A 391 -27.34 -4.10 72.11
CA ALA A 391 -28.30 -3.11 72.60
C ALA A 391 -29.40 -3.76 73.45
N THR A 392 -29.91 -4.91 73.01
CA THR A 392 -30.92 -5.69 73.72
C THR A 392 -30.39 -6.24 75.05
N LEU A 393 -29.16 -6.75 75.07
CA LEU A 393 -28.50 -7.22 76.30
C LEU A 393 -28.30 -6.09 77.31
N VAL A 394 -27.79 -4.93 76.86
CA VAL A 394 -27.59 -3.75 77.74
C VAL A 394 -28.91 -3.22 78.28
N ALA A 395 -29.95 -3.15 77.43
CA ALA A 395 -31.30 -2.76 77.87
C ALA A 395 -31.87 -3.75 78.90
N GLY A 396 -31.67 -5.05 78.70
CA GLY A 396 -32.07 -6.10 79.64
C GLY A 396 -31.35 -5.99 80.99
N ILE A 397 -30.04 -5.77 81.01
CA ILE A 397 -29.27 -5.56 82.24
C ILE A 397 -29.75 -4.30 82.98
N ARG A 398 -29.98 -3.19 82.25
CA ARG A 398 -30.47 -1.94 82.85
C ARG A 398 -31.88 -2.08 83.43
N GLY A 399 -32.77 -2.81 82.74
CA GLY A 399 -34.10 -3.15 83.23
C GLY A 399 -34.06 -4.05 84.47
N GLY A 400 -33.19 -5.07 84.46
CA GLY A 400 -32.96 -5.95 85.62
C GLY A 400 -32.43 -5.18 86.84
N ALA A 401 -31.42 -4.32 86.66
CA ALA A 401 -30.89 -3.47 87.72
C ALA A 401 -31.95 -2.50 88.28
N ALA A 402 -32.81 -1.93 87.43
CA ALA A 402 -33.91 -1.06 87.88
C ALA A 402 -34.97 -1.82 88.70
N SER A 403 -35.27 -3.07 88.33
CA SER A 403 -36.21 -3.91 89.09
C SER A 403 -35.69 -4.30 90.48
N ILE A 404 -34.37 -4.50 90.62
CA ILE A 404 -33.72 -4.77 91.90
C ILE A 404 -33.69 -3.50 92.77
N GLY A 405 -33.41 -2.34 92.20
CA GLY A 405 -33.42 -1.06 92.93
C GLY A 405 -34.82 -0.58 93.36
N ALA A 406 -35.89 -1.08 92.75
CA ALA A 406 -37.28 -0.83 93.18
C ALA A 406 -37.79 -1.85 94.22
N ALA A 407 -37.05 -2.94 94.45
CA ALA A 407 -37.36 -4.01 95.39
C ALA A 407 -36.63 -3.87 96.75
N THR A 408 -35.81 -2.83 96.92
CA THR A 408 -35.27 -2.33 98.18
C THR A 408 -35.93 -1.02 98.53
#